data_AF-W9IY63-F1
#
_entry.id   AF-W9IY63-F1
#
_cell.length_a   1.000
_cell.length_b   1.000
_cell.length_c   1.000
_cell.angle_alpha   90.00
_cell.angle_beta   90.00
_cell.angle_gamma   90.00
#
_symmetry.space_group_name_H-M   'P 1'
#
loop_
_entity.id
_entity.type
_entity.pdbx_description
1 polymer ?
#
loop_
_entity_poly.entity_id
_entity_poly.type
_entity_poly.pdbx_seq_one_letter_code
_entity_poly.pdbx_strand_id
1 'polypeptide(L)'
;MTRPETAQSLDSTCKITKRKFSPAQLQRTLRHKRCKTLISKSDQLRKLGARVYTVVEVNGRYHVYSSESSDSWPPTEGSLSKNYPVPLRYWPHMKELSQDQANQEKEDQAEKEEKAARESKET
;
A
#
# COMPACT_ATOMS: atom_id res chain seq x y z
N MET A 1 25.94 -64.77 9.69
CA MET A 1 26.61 -64.15 8.54
C MET A 1 26.20 -62.70 8.49
N THR A 2 27.13 -61.80 8.77
CA THR A 2 26.90 -60.35 8.86
C THR A 2 27.34 -59.70 7.55
N ARG A 3 26.49 -58.87 6.94
CA ARG A 3 26.88 -57.99 5.84
C ARG A 3 26.11 -56.65 5.96
N PRO A 4 26.81 -55.50 6.04
CA PRO A 4 26.22 -54.16 6.08
C PRO A 4 26.15 -53.54 4.67
N GLU A 5 25.79 -52.24 4.62
CA GLU A 5 25.76 -51.30 3.46
C GLU A 5 24.39 -51.09 2.81
N THR A 6 23.92 -49.88 2.52
CA THR A 6 24.50 -48.53 2.61
C THR A 6 23.36 -47.51 2.69
N ALA A 7 23.53 -46.53 3.58
CA ALA A 7 22.76 -45.30 3.56
C ALA A 7 23.24 -44.43 2.38
N GLN A 8 22.32 -43.94 1.55
CA GLN A 8 22.59 -42.79 0.69
C GLN A 8 21.45 -41.78 0.86
N SER A 9 21.66 -40.89 1.82
CA SER A 9 20.93 -39.63 1.99
C SER A 9 21.23 -38.74 0.79
N LEU A 10 20.20 -38.40 0.01
CA LEU A 10 20.28 -37.35 -1.01
C LEU A 10 19.94 -36.02 -0.34
N ASP A 11 20.91 -35.46 0.37
CA ASP A 11 20.87 -34.06 0.79
C ASP A 11 21.08 -33.16 -0.43
N SER A 12 20.03 -32.94 -1.21
CA SER A 12 20.02 -31.94 -2.27
C SER A 12 20.02 -30.55 -1.63
N THR A 13 21.20 -30.02 -1.32
CA THR A 13 21.33 -28.63 -0.88
C THR A 13 21.06 -27.72 -2.07
N CYS A 14 19.82 -27.22 -2.16
CA CYS A 14 19.39 -26.25 -3.15
C CYS A 14 20.18 -24.95 -2.95
N LYS A 15 21.28 -24.78 -3.69
CA LYS A 15 22.05 -23.53 -3.71
C LYS A 15 21.21 -22.44 -4.39
N ILE A 16 20.50 -21.64 -3.58
CA ILE A 16 19.73 -20.48 -4.06
C ILE A 16 20.74 -19.45 -4.60
N THR A 17 21.01 -19.50 -5.89
CA THR A 17 21.78 -18.46 -6.57
C THR A 17 20.91 -17.21 -6.69
N LYS A 18 21.35 -16.10 -6.09
CA LYS A 18 20.65 -14.81 -6.20
C LYS A 18 20.76 -14.31 -7.64
N ARG A 19 19.80 -14.68 -8.50
CA ARG A 19 19.68 -14.17 -9.86
C ARG A 19 19.53 -12.64 -9.80
N LYS A 20 20.49 -11.92 -10.36
CA LYS A 20 20.44 -10.46 -10.50
C LYS A 20 19.45 -10.13 -11.62
N PHE A 21 18.25 -9.65 -11.26
CA PHE A 21 17.26 -9.19 -12.23
C PHE A 21 17.65 -7.82 -12.79
N SER A 22 17.29 -7.55 -14.05
CA SER A 22 17.44 -6.19 -14.59
C SER A 22 16.47 -5.23 -13.91
N PRO A 23 16.78 -3.91 -13.83
CA PRO A 23 15.89 -2.93 -13.22
C PRO A 23 14.47 -2.97 -13.81
N ALA A 24 14.36 -3.14 -15.13
CA ALA A 24 13.08 -3.24 -15.81
C ALA A 24 12.31 -4.53 -15.47
N GLN A 25 12.99 -5.64 -15.24
CA GLN A 25 12.34 -6.88 -14.77
C GLN A 25 11.89 -6.74 -13.31
N LEU A 26 12.72 -6.15 -12.45
CA LEU A 26 12.36 -5.87 -11.06
C LEU A 26 11.11 -4.99 -11.00
N GLN A 27 11.07 -3.88 -11.74
CA GLN A 27 9.92 -2.98 -11.81
C GLN A 27 8.64 -3.70 -12.26
N ARG A 28 8.70 -4.56 -13.28
CA ARG A 28 7.54 -5.36 -13.73
C ARG A 28 7.05 -6.29 -12.61
N THR A 29 7.95 -7.01 -11.95
CA THR A 29 7.58 -7.93 -10.85
C THR A 29 7.00 -7.18 -9.64
N LEU A 30 7.56 -6.02 -9.29
CA LEU A 30 7.06 -5.17 -8.21
C LEU A 30 5.67 -4.64 -8.52
N ARG A 31 5.43 -4.12 -9.73
CA ARG A 31 4.10 -3.67 -10.14
C ARG A 31 3.07 -4.79 -10.07
N HIS A 32 3.41 -5.96 -10.62
CA HIS A 32 2.52 -7.12 -10.56
C HIS A 32 2.19 -7.52 -9.12
N LYS A 33 3.20 -7.60 -8.23
CA LYS A 33 3.00 -7.87 -6.81
C LYS A 33 2.08 -6.83 -6.15
N ARG A 34 2.31 -5.53 -6.40
CA ARG A 34 1.48 -4.46 -5.84
C ARG A 34 0.04 -4.50 -6.35
N CYS A 35 -0.19 -4.78 -7.63
CA CYS A 35 -1.54 -4.96 -8.18
C CYS A 35 -2.27 -6.11 -7.49
N LYS A 36 -1.60 -7.26 -7.31
CA LYS A 36 -2.16 -8.41 -6.60
C LYS A 36 -2.50 -8.06 -5.14
N THR A 37 -1.60 -7.34 -4.45
CA THR A 37 -1.86 -6.87 -3.09
C THR A 37 -3.05 -5.93 -3.02
N LEU A 38 -3.17 -4.98 -3.96
CA LEU A 38 -4.29 -4.05 -4.02
C LEU A 38 -5.62 -4.79 -4.15
N ILE A 39 -5.71 -5.74 -5.07
CA ILE A 39 -6.91 -6.59 -5.25
C ILE A 39 -7.22 -7.38 -3.97
N SER A 40 -6.19 -7.98 -3.35
CA SER A 40 -6.37 -8.71 -2.08
C SER A 40 -6.89 -7.79 -0.96
N LYS A 41 -6.45 -6.54 -0.90
CA LYS A 41 -6.95 -5.54 0.04
C LYS A 41 -8.37 -5.08 -0.28
N SER A 42 -8.72 -4.94 -1.56
CA SER A 42 -10.09 -4.67 -1.99
C SER A 42 -11.05 -5.79 -1.57
N ASP A 43 -10.64 -7.06 -1.66
CA ASP A 43 -11.44 -8.19 -1.16
C ASP A 43 -11.56 -8.21 0.37
N GLN A 44 -10.50 -7.85 1.09
CA GLN A 44 -10.58 -7.69 2.54
C GLN A 44 -11.59 -6.61 2.94
N LEU A 45 -11.58 -5.45 2.25
CA LEU A 45 -12.58 -4.39 2.48
C LEU A 45 -14.00 -4.87 2.16
N ARG A 46 -14.17 -5.64 1.08
CA ARG A 46 -15.47 -6.27 0.76
C ARG A 46 -16.00 -7.12 1.92
N LYS A 47 -15.14 -7.93 2.54
CA LYS A 47 -15.52 -8.78 3.69
C LYS A 47 -15.96 -7.97 4.91
N LEU A 48 -15.55 -6.70 5.01
CA LEU A 48 -15.98 -5.76 6.04
C LEU A 48 -17.27 -5.01 5.65
N GLY A 49 -17.95 -5.41 4.58
CA GLY A 49 -19.22 -4.83 4.14
C GLY A 49 -19.09 -3.67 3.16
N ALA A 50 -17.88 -3.34 2.69
CA ALA A 50 -17.69 -2.28 1.70
C ALA A 50 -17.99 -2.77 0.27
N ARG A 51 -18.62 -1.92 -0.54
CA ARG A 51 -18.71 -2.12 -2.00
C ARG A 51 -17.47 -1.49 -2.63
N VAL A 52 -16.67 -2.25 -3.35
CA VAL A 52 -15.36 -1.83 -3.85
C VAL A 52 -15.23 -2.13 -5.34
N TYR A 53 -14.87 -1.10 -6.09
CA TYR A 53 -14.51 -1.19 -7.50
C TYR A 53 -13.13 -0.59 -7.69
N THR A 54 -12.22 -1.37 -8.26
CA THR A 54 -10.82 -0.98 -8.44
C THR A 54 -10.42 -1.19 -9.89
N VAL A 55 -9.86 -0.16 -10.52
CA VAL A 55 -9.29 -0.21 -11.86
C VAL A 55 -7.84 0.24 -11.79
N VAL A 56 -6.94 -0.57 -12.35
CA VAL A 56 -5.53 -0.21 -12.50
C VAL A 56 -5.14 -0.41 -13.95
N GLU A 57 -4.66 0.66 -14.59
CA GLU A 57 -4.06 0.58 -15.92
C GLU A 57 -2.53 0.45 -15.80
N VAL A 58 -1.96 -0.57 -16.43
CA VAL A 58 -0.50 -0.76 -16.52
C VAL A 58 -0.14 -1.12 -17.95
N ASN A 59 0.65 -0.27 -18.60
CA ASN A 59 1.14 -0.50 -19.98
C ASN A 59 0.00 -0.83 -20.97
N GLY A 60 -1.11 -0.07 -20.93
CA GLY A 60 -2.27 -0.27 -21.81
C GLY A 60 -3.11 -1.52 -21.51
N ARG A 61 -2.88 -2.17 -20.36
CA ARG A 61 -3.72 -3.27 -19.87
C ARG A 61 -4.43 -2.88 -18.59
N TYR A 62 -5.73 -3.18 -18.54
CA TYR A 62 -6.56 -2.94 -17.36
C TYR A 62 -6.62 -4.18 -16.47
N HIS A 63 -6.40 -3.97 -15.18
CA HIS A 63 -6.68 -4.92 -14.11
C HIS A 63 -7.88 -4.41 -13.34
N VAL A 64 -8.99 -5.14 -13.39
CA VAL A 64 -10.27 -4.72 -12.78
C VAL A 64 -10.66 -5.72 -11.69
N TYR A 65 -11.10 -5.18 -10.56
CA TYR A 65 -11.76 -5.93 -9.50
C TYR A 65 -13.10 -5.25 -9.19
N SER A 66 -14.17 -6.03 -9.11
CA SER A 66 -15.49 -5.57 -8.69
C SER A 66 -16.03 -6.47 -7.60
N SER A 67 -16.50 -5.88 -6.50
CA SER A 67 -17.17 -6.61 -5.43
C SER A 67 -18.61 -7.01 -5.77
N GLU A 68 -19.21 -6.34 -6.76
CA GLU A 68 -20.59 -6.54 -7.19
C GLU A 68 -20.71 -6.67 -8.71
N SER A 69 -21.76 -7.35 -9.13
CA SER A 69 -22.10 -7.60 -10.53
C SER A 69 -23.42 -6.94 -10.94
N SER A 70 -23.89 -5.95 -10.18
CA SER A 70 -25.13 -5.23 -10.47
C SER A 70 -24.93 -4.24 -11.63
N ASP A 71 -25.96 -4.05 -12.48
CA ASP A 71 -25.86 -3.20 -13.66
C ASP A 71 -25.66 -1.70 -13.34
N SER A 72 -26.06 -1.27 -12.14
CA SER A 72 -25.86 0.09 -11.64
C SER A 72 -24.53 0.28 -10.90
N TRP A 73 -23.66 -0.73 -10.93
CA TRP A 73 -22.34 -0.72 -10.28
C TRP A 73 -21.21 -0.85 -11.32
N PRO A 74 -20.12 -0.08 -11.21
CA PRO A 74 -19.86 0.95 -10.20
C PRO A 74 -20.71 2.21 -10.41
N PRO A 75 -20.93 3.01 -9.35
CA PRO A 75 -21.63 4.28 -9.48
C PRO A 75 -20.83 5.22 -10.39
N THR A 76 -21.53 5.89 -11.30
CA THR A 76 -20.95 6.93 -12.16
C THR A 76 -20.66 8.19 -11.35
N GLU A 77 -19.74 9.04 -11.81
CA GLU A 77 -19.41 10.29 -11.11
C GLU A 77 -20.64 11.18 -10.87
N GLY A 78 -21.54 11.26 -11.85
CA GLY A 78 -22.80 12.01 -11.72
C GLY A 78 -23.78 11.40 -10.71
N SER A 79 -23.66 10.11 -10.39
CA SER A 79 -24.44 9.48 -9.31
C SER A 79 -23.79 9.71 -7.94
N LEU A 80 -22.46 9.71 -7.87
CA LEU A 80 -21.70 9.97 -6.63
C LEU A 80 -21.88 11.41 -6.15
N SER A 81 -21.90 12.40 -7.05
CA SER A 81 -22.05 13.81 -6.69
C SER A 81 -23.41 14.17 -6.10
N LYS A 82 -24.43 13.34 -6.34
CA LYS A 82 -25.79 13.52 -5.81
C LYS A 82 -26.02 12.78 -4.49
N ASN A 83 -25.06 11.96 -4.04
CA ASN A 83 -25.17 11.23 -2.78
C ASN A 83 -24.94 12.17 -1.60
N TYR A 84 -25.74 11.97 -0.55
CA TYR A 84 -25.50 12.55 0.77
C TYR A 84 -25.19 11.42 1.76
N PRO A 85 -24.11 11.52 2.56
CA PRO A 85 -23.17 12.63 2.63
C PRO A 85 -22.25 12.74 1.41
N VAL A 86 -21.68 13.94 1.20
CA VAL A 86 -20.75 14.20 0.09
C VAL A 86 -19.55 13.24 0.18
N PRO A 87 -19.19 12.54 -0.92
CA PRO A 87 -18.08 11.60 -0.91
C PRO A 87 -16.73 12.26 -0.57
N LEU A 88 -15.96 11.62 0.30
CA LEU A 88 -14.57 12.01 0.59
C LEU A 88 -13.68 11.70 -0.62
N ARG A 89 -12.89 12.68 -1.07
CA ARG A 89 -11.91 12.52 -2.16
C ARG A 89 -10.51 12.44 -1.58
N TYR A 90 -9.73 11.45 -2.00
CA TYR A 90 -8.34 11.27 -1.61
C TYR A 90 -7.43 11.46 -2.82
N TRP A 91 -6.65 12.54 -2.84
CA TRP A 91 -5.67 12.82 -3.89
C TRP A 91 -4.24 12.57 -3.40
N PRO A 92 -3.28 12.26 -4.29
CA PRO A 92 -1.89 11.99 -3.90
C PRO A 92 -1.25 13.08 -3.02
N HIS A 93 -1.52 14.35 -3.32
CA HIS A 93 -0.96 15.51 -2.60
C HIS A 93 -1.62 15.80 -1.24
N MET A 94 -2.76 15.16 -0.91
CA MET A 94 -3.41 15.38 0.39
C MET A 94 -2.63 14.76 1.56
N LYS A 95 -1.67 13.88 1.27
CA LYS A 95 -0.79 13.29 2.30
C LYS A 95 0.35 14.21 2.72
N GLU A 96 0.77 15.12 1.85
CA GLU A 96 1.89 16.04 2.11
C GLU A 96 1.47 17.16 3.07
N LEU A 97 0.28 17.73 2.87
CA LEU A 97 -0.31 18.73 3.77
C LEU A 97 -0.34 18.33 5.25
N SER A 98 -0.60 17.05 5.54
CA SER A 98 -0.65 16.55 6.93
C SER A 98 0.75 16.41 7.55
N GLN A 99 1.80 16.21 6.75
CA GLN A 99 3.17 16.11 7.25
C GLN A 99 3.75 17.51 7.48
N ASP A 100 3.45 18.45 6.60
CA ASP A 100 3.90 19.84 6.73
C ASP A 100 3.25 20.51 7.96
N GLN A 101 1.95 20.29 8.19
CA GLN A 101 1.27 20.78 9.40
C GLN A 101 1.85 20.17 10.68
N ALA A 102 2.14 18.87 10.69
CA ALA A 102 2.74 18.21 11.85
C ALA A 102 4.20 18.64 12.12
N ASN A 103 4.91 19.13 11.10
CA ASN A 103 6.25 19.69 11.25
C ASN A 103 6.19 21.14 11.75
N GLN A 104 5.26 21.95 11.22
CA GLN A 104 5.01 23.32 11.65
C GLN A 104 4.66 23.38 13.15
N GLU A 105 3.75 22.52 13.62
CA GLU A 105 3.35 22.47 15.03
C GLU A 105 4.50 22.09 15.98
N LYS A 106 5.48 21.32 15.50
CA LYS A 106 6.67 20.96 16.28
C LYS A 106 7.68 22.10 16.36
N GLU A 107 7.85 22.84 15.27
CA GLU A 107 8.71 24.03 15.24
C GLU A 107 8.15 25.13 16.15
N ASP A 108 6.84 25.38 16.07
CA ASP A 108 6.14 26.36 16.92
C ASP A 108 6.21 25.99 18.42
N GLN A 109 6.15 24.69 18.75
CA GLN A 109 6.33 24.21 20.13
C GLN A 109 7.76 24.37 20.62
N ALA A 110 8.76 24.05 19.79
CA ALA A 110 10.17 24.21 20.13
C ALA A 110 10.55 25.68 20.37
N GLU A 111 10.05 26.60 19.54
CA GLU A 111 10.30 28.04 19.69
C GLU A 111 9.65 28.59 20.97
N LYS A 112 8.45 28.10 21.31
CA LYS A 112 7.75 28.50 22.54
C LYS A 112 8.45 28.01 23.80
N GLU A 113 8.97 26.78 23.80
CA GLU A 113 9.78 26.23 24.89
C GLU A 113 11.12 26.95 25.05
N GLU A 114 11.79 27.27 23.94
CA GLU A 114 13.05 28.03 23.97
C GLU A 114 12.85 29.44 24.51
N LYS A 115 11.78 30.12 24.11
CA LYS A 115 11.44 31.46 24.60
C LYS A 115 11.13 31.46 26.11
N ALA A 116 10.36 30.47 26.58
CA ALA A 116 10.06 30.30 28.00
C ALA A 116 11.32 29.98 28.85
N ALA A 117 12.25 29.20 28.30
CA ALA A 117 13.52 28.88 28.95
C ALA A 117 14.49 30.08 29.02
N ARG A 118 14.39 31.03 28.08
CA ARG A 118 15.17 32.28 28.10
C ARG A 118 14.62 33.27 29.13
N GLU A 119 13.30 33.45 29.21
CA GLU A 119 12.67 34.33 30.21
C GLU A 119 12.89 33.86 31.66
N SER A 120 12.97 32.55 31.89
CA SER A 120 13.21 31.97 33.23
C SER A 120 14.64 32.12 33.75
N LYS A 121 15.58 32.60 32.92
CA LYS A 121 16.99 32.82 33.30
C LYS A 121 17.33 34.29 33.56
N GLU A 122 16.39 35.20 33.30
CA GLU A 122 16.56 36.65 33.44
C GLU A 122 15.87 37.21 34.71
N THR A 123 15.33 36.32 35.56
CA THR A 123 14.81 36.62 36.91
C THR A 123 15.69 35.98 37.98
#